data_AF-A0A924C4W5-F1
#
_entry.id   AF-A0A924C4W5-F1
#
_cell.length_a   1.000
_cell.length_b   1.000
_cell.length_c   1.000
_cell.angle_alpha   90.00
_cell.angle_beta   90.00
_cell.angle_gamma   90.00
#
_symmetry.space_group_name_H-M   'P 1'
#
loop_
_entity.id
_entity.type
_entity.pdbx_description
1 polymer ?
#
loop_
_entity_poly.entity_id
_entity_poly.type
_entity_poly.pdbx_seq_one_letter_code
_entity_poly.pdbx_strand_id
1 'polypeptide(L)'
;GRRGAPATTVGVAVAERADIPVVLDALGTVVPTASVTVRPQVSGVLQEVLFTEGQSVKKGQLLATIDPRQFEMALMQTSGQRQRDEAQLESAKVTLQRFRTLLQQDSIARQEVDTQAALVKQLEGTVVGDRAAEGAARINLGYSRIAAPISGRVGLRVVNAGNFVNAGDANGIVVITQMTPIDVQFAVPQDRVPEIQALSGQGAVMPVTALDRTRQNTLDTGRFSTLDNQIDTQTGTVRAKARFENAKLSLFPNQFVNVRLLMRTIQGGVMVPVTALRNGSKGDFVYVVDIASRTAALRLVKRGQATVDKVEIVSGLKVGESVITEGGDRLQDGAKVTLPGDKPPAAGGRGGRRGARGEGANRRAADGGTPATAPAPIPAPAAATAPATATAPATAPATVTAPLAEPSPSAATPPATDAPAAAPRERRRRPPEATAP
;
A
#
# COMPACT_ATOMS: atom_id res chain seq x y z
N GLY A 1 -60.88 12.63 -42.95
CA GLY A 1 -59.92 11.54 -43.20
C GLY A 1 -58.64 11.80 -42.43
N ARG A 2 -58.38 11.04 -41.36
CA ARG A 2 -57.19 11.16 -40.53
C ARG A 2 -56.02 10.54 -41.32
N ARG A 3 -55.14 11.36 -41.91
CA ARG A 3 -53.89 10.87 -42.53
C ARG A 3 -53.10 10.21 -41.39
N GLY A 4 -52.96 8.88 -41.45
CA GLY A 4 -52.10 8.15 -40.52
C GLY A 4 -50.69 8.70 -40.62
N ALA A 5 -50.10 9.03 -39.48
CA ALA A 5 -48.71 9.46 -39.42
C ALA A 5 -47.83 8.41 -40.14
N PRO A 6 -46.86 8.84 -40.97
CA PRO A 6 -45.98 7.91 -41.65
C PRO A 6 -45.24 7.05 -40.62
N ALA A 7 -45.24 5.74 -40.84
CA ALA A 7 -44.57 4.79 -39.96
C ALA A 7 -43.09 5.17 -39.84
N THR A 8 -42.64 5.33 -38.60
CA THR A 8 -41.28 5.81 -38.33
C THR A 8 -40.32 4.63 -38.43
N THR A 9 -39.23 4.78 -39.19
CA THR A 9 -38.15 3.79 -39.21
C THR A 9 -37.40 3.84 -37.89
N VAL A 10 -37.28 2.70 -37.24
CA VAL A 10 -36.67 2.59 -35.91
C VAL A 10 -35.62 1.50 -35.88
N GLY A 11 -34.51 1.75 -35.19
CA GLY A 11 -33.52 0.71 -34.85
C GLY A 11 -34.11 -0.21 -33.78
N VAL A 12 -33.87 -1.53 -33.90
CA VAL A 12 -34.34 -2.51 -32.92
C VAL A 12 -33.19 -3.38 -32.44
N ALA A 13 -33.16 -3.64 -31.13
CA ALA A 13 -32.27 -4.61 -30.51
C ALA A 13 -33.07 -5.60 -29.66
N VAL A 14 -32.54 -6.81 -29.46
CA VAL A 14 -33.17 -7.81 -28.60
C VAL A 14 -32.63 -7.69 -27.18
N ALA A 15 -33.50 -7.81 -26.19
CA ALA A 15 -33.10 -7.90 -24.79
C ALA A 15 -32.41 -9.25 -24.52
N GLU A 16 -31.11 -9.21 -24.28
CA GLU A 16 -30.29 -10.40 -24.09
C GLU A 16 -30.06 -10.69 -22.60
N ARG A 17 -29.88 -11.96 -22.27
CA ARG A 17 -29.43 -12.35 -20.93
C ARG A 17 -27.91 -12.36 -20.90
N ALA A 18 -27.31 -11.58 -20.01
CA ALA A 18 -25.85 -11.56 -19.83
C ALA A 18 -25.45 -11.36 -18.38
N ASP A 19 -24.25 -11.83 -18.05
CA ASP A 19 -23.66 -11.63 -16.73
C ASP A 19 -22.89 -10.32 -16.69
N ILE A 20 -23.03 -9.57 -15.60
CA ILE A 20 -22.49 -8.21 -15.47
C ILE A 20 -21.48 -8.17 -14.33
N PRO A 21 -20.19 -7.99 -14.62
CA PRO A 21 -19.22 -7.73 -13.57
C PRO A 21 -19.41 -6.30 -13.06
N VAL A 22 -19.78 -6.18 -11.78
CA VAL A 22 -19.76 -4.90 -11.07
C VAL A 22 -18.33 -4.66 -10.63
N VAL A 23 -17.65 -3.81 -11.38
CA VAL A 23 -16.26 -3.43 -11.12
C VAL A 23 -16.17 -2.03 -10.54
N LEU A 24 -15.21 -1.84 -9.65
CA LEU A 24 -14.76 -0.53 -9.20
C LEU A 24 -13.39 -0.29 -9.81
N ASP A 25 -13.32 0.66 -10.74
CA ASP A 25 -12.06 1.16 -11.28
C ASP A 25 -11.57 2.32 -10.40
N ALA A 26 -10.33 2.23 -9.93
CA ALA A 26 -9.70 3.24 -9.08
C ALA A 26 -8.23 3.42 -9.47
N LEU A 27 -7.67 4.59 -9.18
CA LEU A 27 -6.22 4.78 -9.25
C LEU A 27 -5.60 4.30 -7.93
N GLY A 28 -4.56 3.49 -8.03
CA GLY A 28 -3.80 2.99 -6.89
C GLY A 28 -2.32 3.29 -6.96
N THR A 29 -1.68 3.25 -5.80
CA THR A 29 -0.23 3.33 -5.63
C THR A 29 0.25 2.02 -5.03
N VAL A 30 1.27 1.44 -5.64
CA VAL A 30 1.93 0.23 -5.14
C VAL A 30 2.71 0.56 -3.88
N VAL A 31 2.47 -0.18 -2.80
CA VAL A 31 3.13 -0.02 -1.50
C VAL A 31 3.75 -1.35 -1.07
N PRO A 32 5.03 -1.37 -0.66
CA PRO A 32 5.65 -2.59 -0.19
C PRO A 32 5.01 -3.06 1.12
N THR A 33 4.93 -4.38 1.30
CA THR A 33 4.39 -4.96 2.54
C THR A 33 5.20 -4.52 3.76
N ALA A 34 6.52 -4.48 3.61
CA ALA A 34 7.44 -3.99 4.62
C ALA A 34 8.65 -3.32 3.94
N SER A 35 9.14 -2.25 4.55
CA SER A 35 10.40 -1.60 4.18
C SER A 35 11.17 -1.33 5.46
N VAL A 36 12.41 -1.80 5.54
CA VAL A 36 13.24 -1.67 6.74
C VAL A 36 14.60 -1.11 6.35
N THR A 37 14.96 0.01 6.97
CA THR A 37 16.32 0.55 6.94
C THR A 37 17.18 -0.26 7.91
N VAL A 38 18.16 -0.99 7.36
CA VAL A 38 19.12 -1.76 8.16
C VAL A 38 20.08 -0.80 8.83
N ARG A 39 20.01 -0.71 10.15
CA ARG A 39 20.87 0.14 10.98
C ARG A 39 21.84 -0.73 11.79
N PRO A 40 23.10 -0.30 11.94
CA PRO A 40 24.01 -0.98 12.85
C PRO A 40 23.54 -0.77 14.30
N GLN A 41 23.69 -1.79 15.14
CA GLN A 41 23.37 -1.71 16.57
C GLN A 41 24.60 -1.35 17.42
N VAL A 42 25.80 -1.52 16.86
CA VAL A 42 27.08 -1.13 17.44
C VAL A 42 27.83 -0.24 16.46
N SER A 43 28.62 0.70 16.98
CA SER A 43 29.43 1.59 16.14
C SER A 43 30.77 0.94 15.79
N GLY A 44 31.31 1.26 14.62
CA GLY A 44 32.62 0.78 14.19
C GLY A 44 32.88 0.99 12.70
N VAL A 45 34.06 0.58 12.26
CA VAL A 45 34.42 0.62 10.83
C VAL A 45 33.82 -0.59 10.12
N LEU A 46 33.14 -0.36 9.00
CA LEU A 46 32.70 -1.44 8.11
C LEU A 46 33.91 -2.12 7.48
N GLN A 47 34.12 -3.38 7.81
CA GLN A 47 35.19 -4.20 7.26
C GLN A 47 34.83 -4.68 5.85
N GLU A 48 33.61 -5.23 5.68
CA GLU A 48 33.15 -5.83 4.43
C GLU A 48 31.67 -5.56 4.19
N VAL A 49 31.31 -5.43 2.91
CA VAL A 49 29.92 -5.35 2.43
C VAL A 49 29.71 -6.52 1.47
N LEU A 50 28.79 -7.42 1.82
CA LEU A 50 28.61 -8.75 1.23
C LEU A 50 27.35 -8.85 0.34
N PHE A 51 26.71 -7.72 0.03
CA PHE A 51 25.56 -7.67 -0.88
C PHE A 51 25.86 -6.82 -2.11
N THR A 52 25.15 -7.11 -3.21
CA THR A 52 25.11 -6.26 -4.40
C THR A 52 23.83 -5.44 -4.43
N GLU A 53 23.90 -4.21 -4.94
CA GLU A 53 22.74 -3.33 -5.07
C GLU A 53 21.67 -3.96 -5.98
N GLY A 54 20.41 -3.86 -5.59
CA GLY A 54 19.31 -4.49 -6.31
C GLY A 54 19.22 -6.02 -6.16
N GLN A 55 20.11 -6.67 -5.42
CA GLN A 55 20.02 -8.11 -5.14
C GLN A 55 18.80 -8.44 -4.27
N SER A 56 18.25 -9.64 -4.42
CA SER A 56 17.27 -10.19 -3.49
C SER A 56 17.97 -10.91 -2.33
N VAL A 57 17.60 -10.57 -1.11
CA VAL A 57 18.17 -11.14 0.13
C VAL A 57 17.10 -11.84 0.95
N LYS A 58 17.53 -12.84 1.72
CA LYS A 58 16.67 -13.56 2.68
C LYS A 58 16.87 -13.02 4.09
N LYS A 59 15.84 -13.09 4.93
CA LYS A 59 15.95 -12.82 6.37
C LYS A 59 17.09 -13.65 6.98
N GLY A 60 17.96 -12.99 7.75
CA GLY A 60 19.15 -13.60 8.37
C GLY A 60 20.39 -13.66 7.49
N GLN A 61 20.30 -13.29 6.20
CA GLN A 61 21.48 -13.23 5.33
C GLN A 61 22.43 -12.12 5.79
N LEU A 62 23.72 -12.44 5.89
CA LEU A 62 24.76 -11.48 6.23
C LEU A 62 24.92 -10.44 5.11
N LEU A 63 24.83 -9.16 5.46
CA LEU A 63 24.92 -8.02 4.54
C LEU A 63 26.24 -7.29 4.69
N ALA A 64 26.68 -7.07 5.92
CA ALA A 64 27.91 -6.36 6.20
C ALA A 64 28.51 -6.81 7.53
N THR A 65 29.81 -6.59 7.68
CA THR A 65 30.54 -6.89 8.91
C THR A 65 31.26 -5.64 9.40
N ILE A 66 31.04 -5.28 10.65
CA ILE A 66 31.84 -4.28 11.38
C ILE A 66 33.08 -5.00 11.94
N ASP A 67 34.22 -4.31 11.97
CA ASP A 67 35.46 -4.83 12.55
C ASP A 67 35.22 -5.45 13.95
N PRO A 68 35.34 -6.78 14.09
CA PRO A 68 34.96 -7.49 15.31
C PRO A 68 36.03 -7.41 16.39
N ARG A 69 37.27 -7.02 16.07
CA ARG A 69 38.45 -7.20 16.94
C ARG A 69 38.27 -6.58 18.33
N GLN A 70 37.73 -5.37 18.39
CA GLN A 70 37.46 -4.70 19.66
C GLN A 70 36.42 -5.45 20.52
N PHE A 71 35.41 -6.05 19.88
CA PHE A 71 34.35 -6.80 20.57
C PHE A 71 34.84 -8.19 20.99
N GLU A 72 35.69 -8.83 20.19
CA GLU A 72 36.37 -10.09 20.53
C GLU A 72 37.27 -9.92 21.75
N MET A 73 38.06 -8.85 21.81
CA MET A 73 38.90 -8.55 22.97
C MET A 73 38.08 -8.26 24.23
N ALA A 74 36.96 -7.54 24.11
CA ALA A 74 36.04 -7.31 25.24
C ALA A 74 35.39 -8.61 25.74
N LEU A 75 35.04 -9.53 24.84
CA LEU A 75 34.53 -10.85 25.20
C LEU A 75 35.62 -11.69 25.90
N MET A 76 36.86 -11.64 25.40
CA MET A 76 37.99 -12.34 26.03
C MET A 76 38.26 -11.81 27.44
N GLN A 77 38.22 -10.49 27.63
CA GLN A 77 38.41 -9.86 28.94
C GLN A 77 37.33 -10.29 29.95
N THR A 78 36.05 -10.23 29.57
CA THR A 78 34.93 -10.62 30.44
C THR A 78 34.90 -12.12 30.74
N SER A 79 35.24 -12.95 29.76
CA SER A 79 35.41 -14.40 29.95
C SER A 79 36.54 -14.71 30.94
N GLY A 80 37.67 -14.01 30.85
CA GLY A 80 38.78 -14.15 31.79
C GLY A 80 38.42 -13.73 33.21
N GLN A 81 37.62 -12.66 33.36
CA GLN A 81 37.08 -12.24 34.66
C GLN A 81 36.21 -13.34 35.27
N ARG A 82 35.22 -13.85 34.53
CA ARG A 82 34.35 -14.93 34.99
C ARG A 82 35.15 -16.16 35.40
N GLN A 83 36.14 -16.57 34.60
CA GLN A 83 36.95 -17.75 34.91
C GLN A 83 37.73 -17.59 36.21
N ARG A 84 38.27 -16.40 36.48
CA ARG A 84 38.97 -16.11 37.74
C ARG A 84 38.03 -16.22 38.93
N ASP A 85 36.84 -15.63 38.83
CA ASP A 85 35.90 -15.53 39.95
C ASP A 85 35.15 -16.86 40.17
N GLU A 86 34.95 -17.66 39.11
CA GLU A 86 34.50 -19.06 39.21
C GLU A 86 35.54 -19.93 39.94
N ALA A 87 36.83 -19.75 39.67
CA ALA A 87 37.89 -20.46 40.40
C ALA A 87 37.94 -20.07 41.89
N GLN A 88 37.72 -18.79 42.21
CA GLN A 88 37.62 -18.31 43.59
C GLN A 88 36.40 -18.91 44.30
N LEU A 89 35.25 -18.94 43.62
CA LEU A 89 34.03 -19.55 44.13
C LEU A 89 34.24 -21.04 44.44
N GLU A 90 34.87 -21.77 43.52
CA GLU A 90 35.13 -23.20 43.70
C GLU A 90 36.05 -23.46 44.91
N SER A 91 37.13 -22.68 45.03
CA SER A 91 38.02 -22.74 46.21
C SER A 91 37.27 -22.45 47.52
N ALA A 92 36.38 -21.45 47.51
CA ALA A 92 35.56 -21.10 48.68
C ALA A 92 34.55 -22.20 49.03
N LYS A 93 33.98 -22.88 48.02
CA LYS A 93 33.06 -24.03 48.21
C LYS A 93 33.77 -25.23 48.82
N VAL A 94 34.96 -25.58 48.33
CA VAL A 94 35.78 -26.65 48.91
C VAL A 94 36.11 -26.34 50.38
N THR A 95 36.48 -25.08 50.67
CA THR A 95 36.76 -24.65 52.05
C THR A 95 35.52 -24.74 52.95
N LEU A 96 34.35 -24.30 52.45
CA LEU A 96 33.08 -24.43 53.18
C LEU A 96 32.75 -25.89 53.47
N GLN A 97 32.98 -26.79 52.51
CA GLN A 97 32.76 -28.23 52.70
C GLN A 97 33.64 -28.78 53.81
N ARG A 98 34.93 -28.41 53.85
CA ARG A 98 35.83 -28.80 54.95
C ARG A 98 35.35 -28.26 56.30
N PHE A 99 34.94 -27.00 56.37
CA PHE A 99 34.44 -26.38 57.59
C PHE A 99 33.15 -27.03 58.10
N ARG A 100 32.26 -27.44 57.20
CA ARG A 100 31.05 -28.22 57.57
C ARG A 100 31.40 -29.57 58.19
N THR A 101 32.39 -30.28 57.64
CA THR A 101 32.86 -31.55 58.21
C THR A 101 33.48 -31.34 59.60
N LEU A 102 34.33 -30.31 59.76
CA LEU A 102 34.94 -29.98 61.06
C LEU A 102 33.90 -29.56 62.11
N LEU A 103 32.82 -28.90 61.69
CA LEU A 103 31.72 -28.52 62.60
C LEU A 103 30.98 -29.74 63.12
N GLN A 104 30.78 -30.77 62.30
CA GLN A 104 30.18 -32.05 62.72
C GLN A 104 31.07 -32.81 63.72
N GLN A 105 32.37 -32.50 63.74
CA GLN A 105 33.36 -33.05 64.66
C GLN A 105 33.61 -32.11 65.86
N ASP A 106 32.77 -31.09 66.06
CA ASP A 106 32.91 -30.05 67.10
C ASP A 106 34.32 -29.40 67.13
N SER A 107 34.98 -29.33 65.97
CA SER A 107 36.39 -28.94 65.82
C SER A 107 36.57 -27.54 65.20
N ILE A 108 35.49 -26.78 65.01
CA ILE A 108 35.51 -25.40 64.47
C ILE A 108 34.33 -24.59 65.04
N ALA A 109 34.48 -23.27 65.15
CA ALA A 109 33.40 -22.39 65.59
C ALA A 109 32.32 -22.23 64.51
N ARG A 110 31.03 -22.25 64.91
CA ARG A 110 29.89 -22.02 63.98
C ARG A 110 30.01 -20.71 63.21
N GLN A 111 30.51 -19.66 63.86
CA GLN A 111 30.71 -18.34 63.24
C GLN A 111 31.63 -18.40 62.01
N GLU A 112 32.67 -19.23 62.02
CA GLU A 112 33.59 -19.37 60.87
C GLU A 112 32.92 -20.07 59.69
N VAL A 113 32.10 -21.10 59.96
CA VAL A 113 31.29 -21.79 58.96
C VAL A 113 30.28 -20.84 58.33
N ASP A 114 29.59 -20.03 59.15
CA ASP A 114 28.61 -19.06 58.68
C ASP A 114 29.26 -17.94 57.86
N THR A 115 30.43 -17.46 58.28
CA THR A 115 31.21 -16.46 57.53
C THR A 115 31.65 -17.01 56.17
N GLN A 116 32.14 -18.25 56.13
CA GLN A 116 32.52 -18.91 54.88
C GLN A 116 31.30 -19.18 53.98
N ALA A 117 30.14 -19.52 54.55
CA ALA A 117 28.91 -19.69 53.80
C ALA A 117 28.43 -18.38 53.17
N ALA A 118 28.57 -17.26 53.90
CA ALA A 118 28.29 -15.93 53.37
C ALA A 118 29.25 -15.56 52.23
N LEU A 119 30.54 -15.87 52.35
CA LEU A 119 31.53 -15.67 51.28
C LEU A 119 31.19 -16.46 50.02
N VAL A 120 30.78 -17.72 50.15
CA VAL A 120 30.32 -18.52 48.99
C VAL A 120 29.13 -17.85 48.32
N LYS A 121 28.11 -17.43 49.09
CA LYS A 121 26.95 -16.72 48.53
C LYS A 121 27.33 -15.40 47.84
N GLN A 122 28.30 -14.67 48.39
CA GLN A 122 28.81 -13.45 47.79
C GLN A 122 29.47 -13.74 46.43
N LEU A 123 30.36 -14.72 46.37
CA LEU A 123 31.05 -15.12 45.13
C LEU A 123 30.08 -15.73 44.11
N GLU A 124 29.03 -16.43 44.54
CA GLU A 124 27.93 -16.85 43.65
C GLU A 124 27.26 -15.64 42.99
N GLY A 125 27.00 -14.58 43.75
CA GLY A 125 26.50 -13.31 43.22
C GLY A 125 27.46 -12.67 42.22
N THR A 126 28.76 -12.64 42.52
CA THR A 126 29.80 -12.11 41.60
C THR A 126 29.81 -12.87 40.28
N VAL A 127 29.84 -14.20 40.32
CA VAL A 127 29.85 -15.05 39.11
C VAL A 127 28.59 -14.83 38.26
N VAL A 128 27.43 -14.62 38.88
CA VAL A 128 26.20 -14.26 38.14
C VAL A 128 26.36 -12.91 37.43
N GLY A 129 26.97 -11.92 38.08
CA GLY A 129 27.30 -10.64 37.47
C GLY A 129 28.26 -10.78 36.28
N ASP A 130 29.31 -11.57 36.42
CA ASP A 130 30.29 -11.81 35.34
C ASP A 130 29.67 -12.54 34.15
N ARG A 131 28.78 -13.50 34.39
CA ARG A 131 28.02 -14.17 33.33
C ARG A 131 27.15 -13.20 32.55
N ALA A 132 26.52 -12.24 33.23
CA ALA A 132 25.75 -11.18 32.56
C ALA A 132 26.66 -10.27 31.73
N ALA A 133 27.83 -9.89 32.26
CA ALA A 133 28.81 -9.07 31.54
C ALA A 133 29.37 -9.78 30.29
N GLU A 134 29.72 -11.07 30.39
CA GLU A 134 30.14 -11.89 29.23
C GLU A 134 29.00 -12.00 28.21
N GLY A 135 27.77 -12.21 28.66
CA GLY A 135 26.58 -12.25 27.82
C GLY A 135 26.39 -10.95 27.01
N ALA A 136 26.55 -9.79 27.66
CA ALA A 136 26.48 -8.49 27.01
C ALA A 136 27.58 -8.30 25.96
N ALA A 137 28.83 -8.66 26.28
CA ALA A 137 29.95 -8.60 25.33
C ALA A 137 29.72 -9.53 24.11
N ARG A 138 29.15 -10.72 24.34
CA ARG A 138 28.80 -11.67 23.29
C ARG A 138 27.69 -11.15 22.36
N ILE A 139 26.68 -10.49 22.92
CA ILE A 139 25.61 -9.84 22.14
C ILE A 139 26.19 -8.73 21.25
N ASN A 140 27.07 -7.89 21.80
CA ASN A 140 27.73 -6.83 21.03
C ASN A 140 28.60 -7.38 19.90
N LEU A 141 29.32 -8.48 20.14
CA LEU A 141 30.05 -9.20 19.09
C LEU A 141 29.10 -9.77 18.03
N GLY A 142 27.93 -10.27 18.43
CA GLY A 142 26.89 -10.70 17.49
C GLY A 142 26.39 -9.56 16.59
N TYR A 143 26.26 -8.35 17.14
CA TYR A 143 25.83 -7.15 16.40
C TYR A 143 26.88 -6.59 15.44
N SER A 144 28.14 -7.02 15.51
CA SER A 144 29.14 -6.70 14.48
C SER A 144 28.78 -7.32 13.13
N ARG A 145 28.03 -8.44 13.14
CA ARG A 145 27.49 -9.10 11.95
C ARG A 145 26.11 -8.56 11.64
N ILE A 146 26.00 -7.79 10.56
CA ILE A 146 24.78 -7.11 10.18
C ILE A 146 24.01 -8.00 9.21
N ALA A 147 22.96 -8.63 9.70
CA ALA A 147 22.09 -9.50 8.91
C ALA A 147 20.79 -8.79 8.48
N ALA A 148 20.18 -9.27 7.39
CA ALA A 148 18.91 -8.77 6.90
C ALA A 148 17.75 -9.08 7.88
N PRO A 149 17.01 -8.08 8.41
CA PRO A 149 15.88 -8.32 9.30
C PRO A 149 14.65 -8.89 8.59
N ILE A 150 14.51 -8.63 7.29
CA ILE A 150 13.42 -9.10 6.43
C ILE A 150 13.99 -9.62 5.10
N SER A 151 13.23 -10.48 4.43
CA SER A 151 13.50 -10.86 3.05
C SER A 151 12.99 -9.78 2.10
N GLY A 152 13.76 -9.44 1.06
CA GLY A 152 13.37 -8.40 0.12
C GLY A 152 14.46 -8.05 -0.87
N ARG A 153 14.22 -6.99 -1.64
CA ARG A 153 15.21 -6.44 -2.57
C ARG A 153 15.97 -5.32 -1.89
N VAL A 154 17.29 -5.37 -2.03
CA VAL A 154 18.21 -4.39 -1.47
C VAL A 154 18.24 -3.14 -2.34
N GLY A 155 18.12 -1.97 -1.73
CA GLY A 155 18.27 -0.68 -2.39
C GLY A 155 19.71 -0.36 -2.79
N LEU A 156 19.92 0.89 -3.18
CA LEU A 156 21.27 1.42 -3.38
C LEU A 156 21.99 1.52 -2.03
N ARG A 157 23.30 1.22 -2.01
CA ARG A 157 24.09 1.35 -0.78
C ARG A 157 24.28 2.83 -0.44
N VAL A 158 24.28 3.15 0.85
CA VAL A 158 24.61 4.53 1.32
C VAL A 158 26.04 4.60 1.84
N VAL A 159 26.62 3.47 2.21
CA VAL A 159 27.94 3.36 2.84
C VAL A 159 28.80 2.28 2.15
N ASN A 160 30.12 2.49 2.17
CA ASN A 160 31.11 1.58 1.61
C ASN A 160 31.93 0.90 2.70
N ALA A 161 32.61 -0.19 2.34
CA ALA A 161 33.64 -0.77 3.19
C ALA A 161 34.73 0.29 3.46
N GLY A 162 35.22 0.34 4.69
CA GLY A 162 36.11 1.37 5.21
C GLY A 162 35.40 2.56 5.86
N ASN A 163 34.09 2.75 5.63
CA ASN A 163 33.35 3.82 6.29
C ASN A 163 33.11 3.47 7.77
N PHE A 164 33.17 4.49 8.63
CA PHE A 164 32.73 4.39 10.01
C PHE A 164 31.20 4.55 10.08
N VAL A 165 30.52 3.66 10.80
CA VAL A 165 29.06 3.71 11.01
C VAL A 165 28.75 3.78 12.50
N ASN A 166 27.67 4.49 12.84
CA ASN A 166 27.24 4.70 14.23
C ASN A 166 25.91 4.00 14.54
N ALA A 167 25.82 3.46 15.76
CA ALA A 167 24.57 2.98 16.33
C ALA A 167 23.59 4.16 16.49
N GLY A 168 22.68 4.31 15.54
CA GLY A 168 21.70 5.40 15.52
C GLY A 168 21.64 6.18 14.20
N ASP A 169 22.51 5.90 13.23
CA ASP A 169 22.51 6.59 11.94
C ASP A 169 21.14 6.50 11.25
N ALA A 170 20.54 7.66 10.96
CA ALA A 170 19.20 7.75 10.39
C ALA A 170 19.11 7.07 9.01
N ASN A 171 20.16 7.25 8.20
CA ASN A 171 20.29 6.70 6.85
C ASN A 171 20.58 5.18 6.85
N GLY A 172 21.10 4.65 7.96
CA GLY A 172 21.53 3.25 8.06
C GLY A 172 22.58 2.86 7.01
N ILE A 173 22.66 1.56 6.74
CA ILE A 173 23.59 0.99 5.76
C ILE A 173 22.89 0.80 4.42
N VAL A 174 21.68 0.25 4.46
CA VAL A 174 20.89 -0.06 3.28
C VAL A 174 19.41 -0.20 3.63
N VAL A 175 18.54 0.10 2.67
CA VAL A 175 17.09 -0.13 2.79
C VAL A 175 16.74 -1.44 2.10
N ILE A 176 16.04 -2.32 2.80
CA ILE A 176 15.49 -3.55 2.23
C ILE A 176 13.98 -3.36 2.10
N THR A 177 13.49 -3.56 0.89
CA THR A 177 12.06 -3.43 0.59
C THR A 177 11.51 -4.79 0.17
N GLN A 178 10.43 -5.24 0.80
CA GLN A 178 9.79 -6.49 0.43
C GLN A 178 8.97 -6.31 -0.86
N MET A 179 9.36 -7.01 -1.93
CA MET A 179 8.67 -6.99 -3.23
C MET A 179 7.56 -8.04 -3.36
N THR A 180 7.62 -9.09 -2.53
CA THR A 180 6.74 -10.26 -2.60
C THR A 180 6.35 -10.72 -1.18
N PRO A 181 5.05 -10.72 -0.84
CA PRO A 181 3.96 -10.06 -1.56
C PRO A 181 4.11 -8.52 -1.54
N ILE A 182 3.35 -7.83 -2.39
CA ILE A 182 3.24 -6.38 -2.46
C ILE A 182 1.77 -5.95 -2.34
N ASP A 183 1.52 -4.78 -1.77
CA ASP A 183 0.18 -4.25 -1.64
C ASP A 183 -0.04 -3.12 -2.67
N VAL A 184 -1.28 -2.88 -3.08
CA VAL A 184 -1.69 -1.67 -3.80
C VAL A 184 -2.73 -0.97 -2.96
N GLN A 185 -2.48 0.30 -2.67
CA GLN A 185 -3.41 1.17 -1.98
C GLN A 185 -4.17 2.00 -2.99
N PHE A 186 -5.49 2.03 -2.90
CA PHE A 186 -6.34 2.78 -3.84
C PHE A 186 -7.51 3.43 -3.10
N ALA A 187 -8.03 4.51 -3.65
CA ALA A 187 -9.15 5.22 -3.04
C ALA A 187 -10.50 4.63 -3.48
N VAL A 188 -11.41 4.46 -2.53
CA VAL A 188 -12.76 3.95 -2.74
C VAL A 188 -13.77 5.03 -2.30
N PRO A 189 -14.75 5.41 -3.13
CA PRO A 189 -15.80 6.36 -2.72
C PRO A 189 -16.59 5.85 -1.50
N GLN A 190 -16.89 6.74 -0.55
CA GLN A 190 -17.61 6.37 0.68
C GLN A 190 -18.95 5.64 0.44
N ASP A 191 -19.65 5.95 -0.66
CA ASP A 191 -20.94 5.35 -1.01
C ASP A 191 -20.84 3.84 -1.31
N ARG A 192 -19.64 3.36 -1.69
CA ARG A 192 -19.37 1.95 -2.01
C ARG A 192 -18.86 1.15 -0.80
N VAL A 193 -18.50 1.82 0.29
CA VAL A 193 -17.94 1.18 1.49
C VAL A 193 -18.90 0.15 2.11
N PRO A 194 -20.21 0.43 2.29
CA PRO A 194 -21.13 -0.56 2.86
C PRO A 194 -21.24 -1.84 2.01
N GLU A 195 -21.21 -1.70 0.68
CA GLU A 195 -21.27 -2.84 -0.25
C GLU A 195 -20.01 -3.70 -0.14
N ILE A 196 -18.82 -3.09 -0.10
CA ILE A 196 -17.54 -3.80 0.07
C ILE A 196 -17.44 -4.45 1.44
N GLN A 197 -17.89 -3.78 2.50
CA GLN A 197 -17.90 -4.35 3.86
C GLN A 197 -18.83 -5.56 3.95
N ALA A 198 -20.02 -5.51 3.34
CA ALA A 198 -20.95 -6.63 3.31
C ALA A 198 -20.34 -7.84 2.58
N LEU A 199 -19.71 -7.62 1.42
CA LEU A 199 -19.04 -8.67 0.65
C LEU A 199 -17.84 -9.28 1.40
N SER A 200 -17.01 -8.43 2.01
CA SER A 200 -15.87 -8.88 2.82
C SER A 200 -16.30 -9.65 4.06
N GLY A 201 -17.36 -9.19 4.75
CA GLY A 201 -17.92 -9.87 5.92
C GLY A 201 -18.54 -11.24 5.61
N GLN A 202 -18.97 -11.46 4.36
CA GLN A 202 -19.44 -12.76 3.86
C GLN A 202 -18.29 -13.69 3.43
N GLY A 203 -17.04 -13.25 3.53
CA GLY A 203 -15.87 -14.01 3.09
C GLY A 203 -15.71 -14.08 1.57
N ALA A 204 -16.37 -13.20 0.81
CA ALA A 204 -16.24 -13.18 -0.64
C ALA A 204 -14.83 -12.74 -1.04
N VAL A 205 -14.14 -13.57 -1.83
CA VAL A 205 -12.86 -13.20 -2.42
C VAL A 205 -13.14 -12.25 -3.58
N MET A 206 -12.82 -10.97 -3.40
CA MET A 206 -12.91 -9.98 -4.47
C MET A 206 -11.57 -9.92 -5.22
N PRO A 207 -11.50 -10.42 -6.48
CA PRO A 207 -10.29 -10.37 -7.25
C PRO A 207 -10.01 -8.94 -7.71
N VAL A 208 -8.73 -8.60 -7.75
CA VAL A 208 -8.25 -7.26 -8.10
C VAL A 208 -7.25 -7.39 -9.22
N THR A 209 -7.46 -6.65 -10.31
CA THR A 209 -6.53 -6.59 -11.44
C THR A 209 -5.77 -5.28 -11.39
N ALA A 210 -4.45 -5.33 -11.37
CA ALA A 210 -3.59 -4.17 -11.56
C ALA A 210 -3.27 -4.03 -13.05
N LEU A 211 -3.64 -2.89 -13.62
CA LEU A 211 -3.44 -2.53 -15.02
C LEU A 211 -2.38 -1.43 -15.12
N ASP A 212 -1.74 -1.36 -16.29
CA ASP A 212 -0.82 -0.29 -16.63
C ASP A 212 -1.52 1.08 -16.76
N ARG A 213 -0.73 2.13 -17.06
CA ARG A 213 -1.25 3.49 -17.21
C ARG A 213 -2.25 3.62 -18.37
N THR A 214 -2.08 2.84 -19.44
CA THR A 214 -2.93 2.87 -20.63
C THR A 214 -4.17 1.97 -20.52
N ARG A 215 -4.30 1.21 -19.42
CA ARG A 215 -5.36 0.20 -19.19
C ARG A 215 -5.40 -0.90 -20.26
N GLN A 216 -4.27 -1.15 -20.92
CA GLN A 216 -4.17 -2.13 -21.99
C GLN A 216 -3.52 -3.42 -21.51
N ASN A 217 -2.48 -3.31 -20.66
CA ASN A 217 -1.78 -4.47 -20.14
C ASN A 217 -2.13 -4.74 -18.68
N THR A 218 -2.37 -6.01 -18.37
CA THR A 218 -2.47 -6.49 -16.98
C THR A 218 -1.08 -6.72 -16.42
N LEU A 219 -0.74 -6.00 -15.35
CA LEU A 219 0.55 -6.10 -14.67
C LEU A 219 0.58 -7.31 -13.73
N ASP A 220 -0.46 -7.45 -12.91
CA ASP A 220 -0.63 -8.58 -11.99
C ASP A 220 -2.10 -8.70 -11.52
N THR A 221 -2.45 -9.84 -10.95
CA THR A 221 -3.74 -10.09 -10.32
C THR A 221 -3.56 -10.43 -8.85
N GLY A 222 -4.36 -9.80 -8.01
CA GLY A 222 -4.34 -9.94 -6.57
C GLY A 222 -5.74 -10.10 -6.00
N ARG A 223 -5.84 -9.96 -4.69
CA ARG A 223 -7.09 -10.02 -3.94
C ARG A 223 -7.26 -8.81 -3.07
N PHE A 224 -8.49 -8.36 -2.90
CA PHE A 224 -8.82 -7.37 -1.91
C PHE A 224 -8.40 -7.84 -0.51
N SER A 225 -7.80 -6.96 0.28
CA SER A 225 -7.30 -7.26 1.62
C SER A 225 -8.20 -6.61 2.67
N THR A 226 -8.22 -5.28 2.73
CA THR A 226 -9.00 -4.54 3.74
C THR A 226 -9.30 -3.12 3.29
N LEU A 227 -10.32 -2.52 3.92
CA LEU A 227 -10.50 -1.08 3.97
C LEU A 227 -9.74 -0.50 5.16
N ASP A 228 -9.38 0.77 5.04
CA ASP A 228 -8.93 1.60 6.15
C ASP A 228 -10.10 1.90 7.09
N ASN A 229 -9.80 2.23 8.34
CA ASN A 229 -10.80 2.53 9.37
C ASN A 229 -11.23 4.01 9.39
N GLN A 230 -10.65 4.83 8.50
CA GLN A 230 -10.95 6.26 8.39
C GLN A 230 -11.36 6.65 6.97
N ILE A 231 -12.35 7.52 6.90
CA ILE A 231 -12.72 8.24 5.68
C ILE A 231 -11.85 9.50 5.62
N ASP A 232 -11.23 9.74 4.47
CA ASP A 232 -10.55 11.00 4.19
C ASP A 232 -11.61 12.08 3.92
N THR A 233 -11.73 13.04 4.84
CA THR A 233 -12.75 14.11 4.78
C THR A 233 -12.49 15.14 3.68
N GLN A 234 -11.27 15.21 3.14
CA GLN A 234 -10.96 16.13 2.04
C GLN A 234 -11.46 15.59 0.70
N THR A 235 -11.45 14.27 0.53
CA THR A 235 -11.79 13.62 -0.75
C THR A 235 -13.11 12.84 -0.71
N GLY A 236 -13.66 12.55 0.47
CA GLY A 236 -14.85 11.70 0.62
C GLY A 236 -14.58 10.23 0.24
N THR A 237 -13.34 9.77 0.39
CA THR A 237 -12.92 8.42 0.01
C THR A 237 -12.31 7.66 1.19
N VAL A 238 -12.40 6.33 1.14
CA VAL A 238 -11.72 5.41 2.07
C VAL A 238 -10.56 4.76 1.34
N ARG A 239 -9.42 4.66 2.01
CA ARG A 239 -8.28 3.93 1.48
C ARG A 239 -8.57 2.43 1.54
N ALA A 240 -8.41 1.76 0.42
CA ALA A 240 -8.48 0.32 0.30
C ALA A 240 -7.09 -0.25 0.03
N LYS A 241 -6.89 -1.50 0.45
CA LYS A 241 -5.66 -2.24 0.22
C LYS A 241 -6.00 -3.55 -0.48
N ALA A 242 -5.30 -3.83 -1.57
CA ALA A 242 -5.30 -5.13 -2.24
C ALA A 242 -3.89 -5.73 -2.19
N ARG A 243 -3.80 -7.05 -2.06
CA ARG A 243 -2.53 -7.79 -1.98
C ARG A 243 -2.28 -8.57 -3.27
N PHE A 244 -1.05 -8.49 -3.75
CA PHE A 244 -0.54 -9.13 -4.95
C PHE A 244 0.70 -9.96 -4.60
N GLU A 245 0.83 -11.14 -5.20
CA GLU A 245 2.02 -11.98 -4.99
C GLU A 245 3.25 -11.39 -5.72
N ASN A 246 3.05 -10.71 -6.86
CA ASN A 246 4.12 -10.05 -7.62
C ASN A 246 5.29 -11.00 -7.97
N ALA A 247 4.97 -12.23 -8.36
CA ALA A 247 5.97 -13.26 -8.67
C ALA A 247 6.89 -12.89 -9.84
N LYS A 248 6.40 -12.05 -10.77
CA LYS A 248 7.14 -11.54 -11.93
C LYS A 248 7.87 -10.22 -11.65
N LEU A 249 7.74 -9.65 -10.45
CA LEU A 249 8.28 -8.35 -10.08
C LEU A 249 7.86 -7.23 -11.05
N SER A 250 6.64 -7.31 -11.59
CA SER A 250 6.07 -6.32 -12.52
C SER A 250 5.57 -5.07 -11.80
N LEU A 251 5.21 -5.20 -10.53
CA LEU A 251 4.80 -4.10 -9.66
C LEU A 251 6.00 -3.58 -8.87
N PHE A 252 6.28 -2.29 -9.00
CA PHE A 252 7.34 -1.61 -8.26
C PHE A 252 6.76 -0.68 -7.18
N PRO A 253 7.38 -0.59 -5.99
CA PRO A 253 6.98 0.37 -4.96
C PRO A 253 6.85 1.80 -5.50
N ASN A 254 5.86 2.53 -5.01
CA ASN A 254 5.51 3.90 -5.40
C ASN A 254 5.08 4.07 -6.86
N GLN A 255 4.92 2.98 -7.62
CA GLN A 255 4.35 3.02 -8.97
C GLN A 255 2.84 3.29 -8.90
N PHE A 256 2.34 4.16 -9.77
CA PHE A 256 0.90 4.33 -9.98
C PHE A 256 0.37 3.26 -10.93
N VAL A 257 -0.73 2.62 -10.55
CA VAL A 257 -1.40 1.57 -11.32
C VAL A 257 -2.91 1.81 -11.35
N ASN A 258 -3.56 1.41 -12.45
CA ASN A 258 -5.02 1.40 -12.48
C ASN A 258 -5.50 0.10 -11.85
N VAL A 259 -6.36 0.19 -10.84
CA VAL A 259 -6.89 -0.95 -10.10
C VAL A 259 -8.32 -1.20 -10.56
N ARG A 260 -8.62 -2.44 -10.91
CA ARG A 260 -9.97 -2.91 -11.16
C ARG A 260 -10.35 -3.95 -10.13
N LEU A 261 -11.21 -3.57 -9.19
CA LEU A 261 -11.76 -4.45 -8.16
C LEU A 261 -13.08 -5.03 -8.66
N LEU A 262 -13.18 -6.35 -8.79
CA LEU A 262 -14.46 -7.00 -9.07
C LEU A 262 -15.18 -7.22 -7.75
N MET A 263 -16.28 -6.49 -7.55
CA MET A 263 -17.07 -6.56 -6.32
C MET A 263 -18.03 -7.76 -6.36
N ARG A 264 -18.82 -7.88 -7.44
CA ARG A 264 -19.74 -8.99 -7.66
C ARG A 264 -20.05 -9.15 -9.14
N THR A 265 -20.52 -10.33 -9.53
CA THR A 265 -21.09 -10.56 -10.86
C THR A 265 -22.60 -10.76 -10.72
N ILE A 266 -23.38 -9.91 -11.38
CA ILE A 266 -24.83 -10.09 -11.47
C ILE A 266 -25.09 -11.15 -12.53
N GLN A 267 -25.62 -12.30 -12.10
CA GLN A 267 -25.89 -13.41 -13.01
C GLN A 267 -27.25 -13.26 -13.68
N GLY A 268 -27.25 -13.39 -15.01
CA GLY A 268 -28.46 -13.51 -15.80
C GLY A 268 -29.36 -12.27 -15.83
N GLY A 269 -28.78 -11.06 -15.79
CA GLY A 269 -29.50 -9.80 -15.94
C GLY A 269 -30.05 -9.58 -17.36
N VAL A 270 -31.17 -8.87 -17.48
CA VAL A 270 -31.75 -8.49 -18.78
C VAL A 270 -31.05 -7.24 -19.27
N MET A 271 -30.28 -7.36 -20.35
CA MET A 271 -29.44 -6.31 -20.89
C MET A 271 -30.03 -5.72 -22.17
N VAL A 272 -29.97 -4.40 -22.24
CA VAL A 272 -30.48 -3.63 -23.35
C VAL A 272 -29.44 -2.59 -23.74
N PRO A 273 -29.23 -2.26 -25.03
CA PRO A 273 -28.32 -1.16 -25.40
C PRO A 273 -28.70 0.14 -24.67
N VAL A 274 -27.69 0.92 -24.24
CA VAL A 274 -27.94 2.19 -23.52
C VAL A 274 -28.79 3.15 -24.36
N THR A 275 -28.70 3.07 -25.68
CA THR A 275 -29.50 3.86 -26.63
C THR A 275 -31.00 3.58 -26.56
N ALA A 276 -31.42 2.43 -26.03
CA ALA A 276 -32.84 2.08 -25.90
C ALA A 276 -33.48 2.58 -24.59
N LEU A 277 -32.68 2.87 -23.56
CA LEU A 277 -33.17 3.36 -22.28
C LEU A 277 -33.38 4.88 -22.36
N ARG A 278 -34.57 5.35 -22.00
CA ARG A 278 -34.92 6.77 -22.03
C ARG A 278 -35.41 7.24 -20.67
N ASN A 279 -35.17 8.52 -20.39
CA ASN A 279 -35.53 9.16 -19.14
C ASN A 279 -36.76 10.05 -19.36
N GLY A 280 -37.83 9.83 -18.61
CA GLY A 280 -39.07 10.61 -18.67
C GLY A 280 -39.44 11.24 -17.33
N SER A 281 -40.45 12.11 -17.34
CA SER A 281 -40.99 12.74 -16.13
C SER A 281 -41.60 11.75 -15.12
N LYS A 282 -41.94 10.53 -15.57
CA LYS A 282 -42.50 9.44 -14.74
C LYS A 282 -41.48 8.34 -14.39
N GLY A 283 -40.21 8.54 -14.71
CA GLY A 283 -39.14 7.55 -14.53
C GLY A 283 -38.53 7.07 -15.85
N ASP A 284 -37.63 6.09 -15.76
CA ASP A 284 -36.99 5.49 -16.93
C ASP A 284 -37.97 4.57 -17.66
N PHE A 285 -37.95 4.61 -18.99
CA PHE A 285 -38.83 3.81 -19.84
C PHE A 285 -38.11 3.35 -21.11
N VAL A 286 -38.61 2.25 -21.67
CA VAL A 286 -38.14 1.66 -22.93
C VAL A 286 -39.36 1.45 -23.82
N TYR A 287 -39.18 1.61 -25.14
CA TYR A 287 -40.19 1.20 -26.10
C TYR A 287 -39.96 -0.24 -26.51
N VAL A 288 -40.95 -1.08 -26.23
CA VAL A 288 -40.95 -2.48 -26.67
C VAL A 288 -41.72 -2.58 -27.98
N VAL A 289 -41.14 -3.23 -28.97
CA VAL A 289 -41.79 -3.53 -30.23
C VAL A 289 -42.34 -4.95 -30.16
N ASP A 290 -43.65 -5.08 -30.38
CA ASP A 290 -44.21 -6.37 -30.71
C ASP A 290 -44.00 -6.60 -32.22
N ILE A 291 -43.17 -7.58 -32.55
CA ILE A 291 -42.80 -7.94 -33.93
C ILE A 291 -44.04 -8.40 -34.71
N ALA A 292 -45.03 -9.01 -34.06
CA ALA A 292 -46.23 -9.52 -34.71
C ALA A 292 -47.21 -8.41 -35.09
N SER A 293 -47.39 -7.39 -34.23
CA SER A 293 -48.33 -6.28 -34.45
C SER A 293 -47.67 -5.02 -35.03
N ARG A 294 -46.33 -4.96 -35.10
CA ARG A 294 -45.53 -3.80 -35.54
C ARG A 294 -45.89 -2.50 -34.78
N THR A 295 -46.28 -2.63 -33.51
CA THR A 295 -46.61 -1.50 -32.64
C THR A 295 -45.57 -1.33 -31.55
N ALA A 296 -45.17 -0.08 -31.29
CA ALA A 296 -44.34 0.27 -30.15
C ALA A 296 -45.21 0.56 -28.92
N ALA A 297 -44.93 -0.11 -27.80
CA ALA A 297 -45.57 0.15 -26.51
C ALA A 297 -44.57 0.77 -25.54
N LEU A 298 -44.97 1.83 -24.85
CA LEU A 298 -44.15 2.42 -23.79
C LEU A 298 -44.20 1.52 -22.56
N ARG A 299 -43.02 1.16 -22.03
CA ARG A 299 -42.92 0.39 -20.79
C ARG A 299 -42.01 1.07 -19.80
N LEU A 300 -42.54 1.35 -18.61
CA LEU A 300 -41.76 1.83 -17.48
C LEU A 300 -40.83 0.71 -17.00
N VAL A 301 -39.56 1.04 -16.84
CA VAL A 301 -38.54 0.09 -16.42
C VAL A 301 -37.73 0.64 -15.26
N LYS A 302 -37.18 -0.25 -14.44
CA LYS A 302 -36.22 0.12 -13.41
C LYS A 302 -34.81 -0.19 -13.89
N ARG A 303 -34.02 0.85 -14.11
CA ARG A 303 -32.60 0.70 -14.48
C ARG A 303 -31.79 0.07 -13.34
N GLY A 304 -30.85 -0.79 -13.70
CA GLY A 304 -29.86 -1.41 -12.84
C GLY A 304 -28.46 -0.88 -13.12
N GLN A 305 -27.47 -1.78 -13.11
CA GLN A 305 -26.10 -1.43 -13.45
C GLN A 305 -25.94 -1.16 -14.95
N ALA A 306 -25.10 -0.19 -15.31
CA ALA A 306 -24.80 0.13 -16.70
C ALA A 306 -23.33 -0.17 -16.99
N THR A 307 -23.08 -0.76 -18.17
CA THR A 307 -21.77 -0.83 -18.81
C THR A 307 -21.70 0.28 -19.87
N VAL A 308 -20.56 0.43 -20.56
CA VAL A 308 -20.38 1.44 -21.63
C VAL A 308 -21.45 1.34 -22.72
N ASP A 309 -21.82 0.12 -23.14
CA ASP A 309 -22.70 -0.09 -24.30
C ASP A 309 -24.09 -0.64 -23.95
N LYS A 310 -24.25 -1.29 -22.79
CA LYS A 310 -25.48 -1.97 -22.35
C LYS A 310 -25.86 -1.57 -20.93
N VAL A 311 -27.16 -1.50 -20.64
CA VAL A 311 -27.74 -1.25 -19.32
C VAL A 311 -28.62 -2.42 -18.89
N GLU A 312 -28.53 -2.75 -17.62
CA GLU A 312 -29.37 -3.75 -16.97
C GLU A 312 -30.76 -3.18 -16.69
N ILE A 313 -31.80 -3.97 -16.97
CA ILE A 313 -33.16 -3.70 -16.56
C ILE A 313 -33.54 -4.66 -15.43
N VAL A 314 -33.67 -4.12 -14.21
CA VAL A 314 -33.98 -4.89 -12.99
C VAL A 314 -35.43 -5.38 -13.01
N SER A 315 -36.34 -4.55 -13.54
CA SER A 315 -37.75 -4.90 -13.64
C SER A 315 -38.42 -4.16 -14.80
N GLY A 316 -39.40 -4.82 -15.43
CA GLY A 316 -40.20 -4.24 -16.49
C GLY A 316 -39.84 -4.71 -17.90
N LEU A 317 -38.93 -5.66 -18.08
CA LEU A 317 -38.62 -6.23 -19.40
C LEU A 317 -38.29 -7.72 -19.27
N LYS A 318 -38.70 -8.53 -20.24
CA LYS A 318 -38.37 -9.96 -20.30
C LYS A 318 -37.25 -10.22 -21.31
N VAL A 319 -36.48 -11.29 -21.07
CA VAL A 319 -35.47 -11.77 -22.02
C VAL A 319 -36.14 -12.12 -23.35
N GLY A 320 -35.56 -11.68 -24.46
CA GLY A 320 -36.05 -11.92 -25.82
C GLY A 320 -37.02 -10.86 -26.35
N GLU A 321 -37.44 -9.89 -25.55
CA GLU A 321 -38.28 -8.78 -26.03
C GLU A 321 -37.46 -7.79 -26.89
N SER A 322 -38.03 -7.34 -27.99
CA SER A 322 -37.40 -6.38 -28.90
C SER A 322 -37.63 -4.94 -28.42
N VAL A 323 -36.55 -4.18 -28.29
CA VAL A 323 -36.55 -2.79 -27.83
C VAL A 323 -36.12 -1.84 -28.94
N ILE A 324 -36.60 -0.60 -28.90
CA ILE A 324 -36.22 0.42 -29.87
C ILE A 324 -34.94 1.13 -29.43
N THR A 325 -33.92 1.14 -30.29
CA THR A 325 -32.64 1.83 -30.07
C THR A 325 -32.53 3.18 -30.77
N GLU A 326 -33.22 3.36 -31.91
CA GLU A 326 -33.16 4.59 -32.72
C GLU A 326 -34.55 4.99 -33.24
N GLY A 327 -34.80 6.29 -33.45
CA GLY A 327 -36.08 6.78 -34.02
C GLY A 327 -37.23 6.91 -33.01
N GLY A 328 -36.97 6.71 -31.72
CA GLY A 328 -37.97 6.77 -30.64
C GLY A 328 -38.56 8.16 -30.36
N ASP A 329 -37.92 9.26 -30.79
CA ASP A 329 -38.38 10.63 -30.49
C ASP A 329 -39.69 11.00 -31.19
N ARG A 330 -39.99 10.34 -32.31
CA ARG A 330 -41.20 10.60 -33.12
C ARG A 330 -42.34 9.61 -32.85
N LEU A 331 -42.16 8.72 -31.88
CA LEU A 331 -43.12 7.67 -31.55
C LEU A 331 -44.03 8.09 -30.41
N GLN A 332 -45.33 7.89 -30.63
CA GLN A 332 -46.35 7.92 -29.58
C GLN A 332 -46.67 6.49 -29.16
N ASP A 333 -47.20 6.32 -27.95
CA ASP A 333 -47.64 5.01 -27.46
C ASP A 333 -48.64 4.37 -28.44
N GLY A 334 -48.37 3.14 -28.89
CA GLY A 334 -49.15 2.45 -29.92
C GLY A 334 -48.85 2.84 -31.37
N ALA A 335 -47.81 3.65 -31.64
CA ALA A 335 -47.44 4.02 -33.00
C ALA A 335 -46.94 2.81 -33.82
N LYS A 336 -47.30 2.78 -35.12
CA LYS A 336 -46.80 1.79 -36.07
C LYS A 336 -45.36 2.10 -36.44
N VAL A 337 -44.49 1.10 -36.29
CA VAL A 337 -43.06 1.20 -36.58
C VAL A 337 -42.69 0.40 -37.82
N THR A 338 -41.72 0.92 -38.57
CA THR A 338 -41.08 0.20 -39.68
C THR A 338 -39.70 -0.27 -39.21
N LEU A 339 -39.44 -1.57 -39.30
CA LEU A 339 -38.19 -2.19 -38.82
C LEU A 339 -37.01 -1.86 -39.76
N PRO A 340 -35.75 -1.90 -39.27
CA PRO A 340 -34.58 -1.75 -40.13
C PRO A 340 -34.52 -2.91 -41.13
N GLY A 341 -34.64 -2.59 -42.43
CA GLY A 341 -34.68 -3.57 -43.52
C GLY A 341 -35.98 -3.58 -44.31
N ASP A 342 -37.07 -3.00 -43.79
CA ASP A 342 -38.29 -2.78 -44.58
C ASP A 342 -38.09 -1.56 -45.49
N LYS A 343 -37.82 -1.83 -46.77
CA LYS A 343 -37.70 -0.82 -47.83
C LYS A 343 -39.06 -0.09 -47.97
N PRO A 344 -39.12 1.25 -47.85
CA PRO A 344 -40.35 1.98 -48.13
C PRO A 344 -40.79 1.74 -49.59
N PRO A 345 -42.08 1.53 -49.89
CA PRO A 345 -42.54 1.51 -51.27
C PRO A 345 -42.31 2.89 -51.89
N ALA A 346 -41.51 2.93 -52.94
CA ALA A 346 -41.18 4.13 -53.68
C ALA A 346 -42.46 4.79 -54.21
N ALA A 347 -42.77 6.00 -53.76
CA ALA A 347 -43.78 6.84 -54.37
C ALA A 347 -43.26 7.34 -55.73
N GLY A 348 -44.00 7.01 -56.79
CA GLY A 348 -43.64 7.22 -58.19
C GLY A 348 -43.51 8.68 -58.59
N GLY A 349 -42.63 8.91 -59.56
CA GLY A 349 -42.29 10.21 -60.12
C GLY A 349 -43.24 10.75 -61.19
N ARG A 350 -43.15 12.07 -61.36
CA ARG A 350 -43.41 12.86 -62.58
C ARG A 350 -42.35 13.98 -62.53
N GLY A 351 -41.47 14.23 -63.49
CA GLY A 351 -41.61 14.11 -64.93
C GLY A 351 -41.83 15.51 -65.52
N GLY A 352 -40.75 16.26 -65.77
CA GLY A 352 -40.80 17.58 -66.40
C GLY A 352 -39.44 17.97 -66.98
N ARG A 353 -39.35 18.01 -68.31
CA ARG A 353 -38.15 18.12 -69.15
C ARG A 353 -38.29 19.37 -70.04
N ARG A 354 -37.14 19.90 -70.49
CA ARG A 354 -36.90 20.92 -71.56
C ARG A 354 -36.70 22.36 -71.07
N GLY A 355 -35.74 23.14 -71.59
CA GLY A 355 -34.97 22.96 -72.83
C GLY A 355 -33.69 23.81 -72.89
N ALA A 356 -32.88 23.46 -73.87
CA ALA A 356 -31.61 24.06 -74.25
C ALA A 356 -31.79 25.17 -75.29
N ARG A 357 -30.84 26.14 -75.30
CA ARG A 357 -30.12 26.73 -76.45
C ARG A 357 -29.82 28.22 -76.23
N GLY A 358 -28.61 28.63 -76.58
CA GLY A 358 -28.24 30.04 -76.69
C GLY A 358 -26.73 30.27 -76.72
N GLU A 359 -26.12 29.89 -77.83
CA GLU A 359 -24.72 30.09 -78.21
C GLU A 359 -24.51 31.53 -78.74
N GLY A 360 -23.36 32.16 -78.49
CA GLY A 360 -23.05 33.49 -79.03
C GLY A 360 -21.73 34.10 -78.55
N ALA A 361 -20.66 33.84 -79.29
CA ALA A 361 -19.31 34.38 -79.13
C ALA A 361 -19.19 35.89 -79.43
N ASN A 362 -18.26 36.63 -78.79
CA ASN A 362 -16.94 37.00 -79.38
C ASN A 362 -16.18 38.13 -78.62
N ARG A 363 -14.87 37.88 -78.47
CA ARG A 363 -13.68 38.75 -78.68
C ARG A 363 -13.19 39.81 -77.66
N ARG A 364 -11.93 39.54 -77.25
CA ARG A 364 -10.71 40.41 -77.16
C ARG A 364 -10.61 41.34 -75.94
N ALA A 365 -9.47 41.54 -75.27
CA ALA A 365 -8.07 41.15 -75.50
C ALA A 365 -7.26 41.19 -74.17
N ALA A 366 -6.03 40.62 -74.23
CA ALA A 366 -4.80 40.80 -73.43
C ALA A 366 -4.84 41.74 -72.19
N ASP A 367 -4.20 41.43 -71.04
CA ASP A 367 -2.78 41.09 -70.92
C ASP A 367 -2.42 40.59 -69.49
N GLY A 368 -1.39 39.74 -69.38
CA GLY A 368 -0.43 39.71 -68.26
C GLY A 368 -0.73 38.98 -66.94
N GLY A 369 0.00 37.89 -66.67
CA GLY A 369 0.56 37.61 -65.32
C GLY A 369 0.12 36.34 -64.58
N THR A 370 0.86 35.24 -64.75
CA THR A 370 0.88 34.01 -63.91
C THR A 370 1.85 34.14 -62.72
N PRO A 371 1.91 33.17 -61.75
CA PRO A 371 0.87 32.26 -61.25
C PRO A 371 0.85 32.07 -59.71
N ALA A 372 -0.19 31.36 -59.25
CA ALA A 372 -0.23 30.38 -58.14
C ALA A 372 0.16 30.79 -56.70
N THR A 373 -0.82 30.70 -55.80
CA THR A 373 -0.57 30.41 -54.37
C THR A 373 -1.68 29.54 -53.80
N ALA A 374 -1.29 28.34 -53.34
CA ALA A 374 -2.12 27.41 -52.57
C ALA A 374 -2.18 27.86 -51.08
N PRO A 375 -3.23 27.49 -50.32
CA PRO A 375 -3.44 27.98 -48.97
C PRO A 375 -2.68 27.15 -47.93
N ALA A 376 -2.10 27.83 -46.94
CA ALA A 376 -1.44 27.24 -45.77
C ALA A 376 -2.19 27.60 -44.45
N PRO A 377 -2.02 26.81 -43.37
CA PRO A 377 -3.00 26.68 -42.29
C PRO A 377 -2.69 27.50 -41.00
N ILE A 378 -3.66 27.39 -40.08
CA ILE A 378 -3.88 28.00 -38.76
C ILE A 378 -2.70 27.80 -37.77
N PRO A 379 -2.39 28.78 -36.89
CA PRO A 379 -1.34 28.64 -35.88
C PRO A 379 -1.81 28.03 -34.54
N ALA A 380 -0.90 27.30 -33.88
CA ALA A 380 -1.00 26.79 -32.51
C ALA A 380 -0.36 27.76 -31.48
N PRO A 381 -0.71 27.71 -30.18
CA PRO A 381 -0.14 28.58 -29.16
C PRO A 381 1.15 28.02 -28.52
N ALA A 382 2.01 28.96 -28.10
CA ALA A 382 3.36 28.78 -27.59
C ALA A 382 3.44 28.36 -26.11
N ALA A 383 4.57 27.74 -25.77
CA ALA A 383 4.93 27.20 -24.47
C ALA A 383 5.75 28.18 -23.59
N ALA A 384 5.63 27.93 -22.27
CA ALA A 384 6.65 27.94 -21.21
C ALA A 384 7.74 29.04 -21.15
N THR A 385 7.81 29.68 -19.98
CA THR A 385 8.97 30.44 -19.49
C THR A 385 9.50 29.78 -18.21
N ALA A 386 10.80 29.51 -18.17
CA ALA A 386 11.58 29.16 -16.99
C ALA A 386 12.51 30.33 -16.62
N PRO A 387 13.12 30.33 -15.43
CA PRO A 387 14.49 30.85 -15.34
C PRO A 387 15.42 29.97 -14.50
N ALA A 388 16.70 30.00 -14.88
CA ALA A 388 17.85 29.58 -14.07
C ALA A 388 18.96 30.61 -14.26
N THR A 389 19.65 31.01 -13.18
CA THR A 389 21.12 30.93 -13.01
C THR A 389 21.58 31.52 -11.67
N ALA A 390 22.64 30.90 -11.13
CA ALA A 390 23.33 31.17 -9.85
C ALA A 390 24.45 32.23 -9.98
N THR A 391 25.02 32.71 -8.85
CA THR A 391 26.47 32.72 -8.51
C THR A 391 26.74 33.33 -7.11
N ALA A 392 27.80 32.84 -6.45
CA ALA A 392 28.31 32.98 -5.08
C ALA A 392 28.64 34.39 -4.52
N PRO A 393 29.06 34.46 -3.24
CA PRO A 393 30.27 35.26 -2.94
C PRO A 393 31.23 34.64 -1.90
N ALA A 394 32.50 35.08 -1.95
CA ALA A 394 33.52 34.92 -0.91
C ALA A 394 34.44 36.15 -0.89
N THR A 395 34.54 36.89 0.23
CA THR A 395 35.77 37.51 0.82
C THR A 395 35.49 38.13 2.21
N ALA A 396 36.52 38.16 3.06
CA ALA A 396 36.59 38.34 4.54
C ALA A 396 36.65 39.82 5.04
N PRO A 397 37.19 40.18 6.23
CA PRO A 397 37.05 39.70 7.64
C PRO A 397 36.73 40.83 8.66
N ALA A 398 36.33 40.52 9.92
CA ALA A 398 36.53 41.41 11.07
C ALA A 398 36.52 40.68 12.44
N THR A 399 37.70 40.70 13.06
CA THR A 399 38.11 40.79 14.47
C THR A 399 37.05 40.88 15.58
N VAL A 400 37.26 40.14 16.69
CA VAL A 400 37.23 40.54 18.14
C VAL A 400 37.23 39.24 18.98
N THR A 401 38.37 38.79 19.50
CA THR A 401 38.89 38.97 20.89
C THR A 401 38.43 37.90 21.91
N ALA A 402 39.31 36.90 22.10
CA ALA A 402 39.86 36.41 23.39
C ALA A 402 38.93 35.67 24.43
N PRO A 403 39.48 34.98 25.46
CA PRO A 403 39.68 33.52 25.38
C PRO A 403 39.42 32.72 26.70
N LEU A 404 39.76 31.43 26.67
CA LEU A 404 40.18 30.54 27.77
C LEU A 404 39.19 30.17 28.90
N ALA A 405 38.95 28.86 29.06
CA ALA A 405 39.25 28.15 30.31
C ALA A 405 39.18 26.62 30.10
N GLU A 406 40.33 25.97 30.22
CA GLU A 406 40.45 24.53 30.47
C GLU A 406 40.23 24.20 31.98
N PRO A 407 40.01 22.92 32.32
CA PRO A 407 39.34 22.49 33.54
C PRO A 407 40.32 22.11 34.66
N SER A 408 39.84 22.05 35.91
CA SER A 408 40.49 21.32 37.02
C SER A 408 39.56 21.11 38.23
N PRO A 409 39.86 20.12 39.10
CA PRO A 409 38.87 19.25 39.75
C PRO A 409 38.78 19.44 41.28
N SER A 410 37.92 18.66 41.96
CA SER A 410 38.21 17.99 43.26
C SER A 410 37.01 17.94 44.24
N ALA A 411 36.63 16.70 44.56
CA ALA A 411 36.40 16.11 45.90
C ALA A 411 35.19 16.45 46.82
N ALA A 412 34.77 15.35 47.46
CA ALA A 412 34.36 15.19 48.87
C ALA A 412 32.86 15.17 49.24
N THR A 413 32.31 13.94 49.28
CA THR A 413 31.71 13.19 50.43
C THR A 413 30.82 13.90 51.48
N PRO A 414 29.71 13.26 51.96
CA PRO A 414 28.67 13.86 52.80
C PRO A 414 28.82 13.53 54.32
N PRO A 415 27.90 14.03 55.18
CA PRO A 415 27.53 13.37 56.44
C PRO A 415 26.02 13.04 56.47
N ALA A 416 25.62 11.80 56.80
CA ALA A 416 25.37 11.22 58.14
C ALA A 416 24.04 11.73 58.76
N THR A 417 22.97 10.92 58.78
CA THR A 417 22.55 9.99 59.86
C THR A 417 21.52 10.64 60.77
N ASP A 418 20.27 10.15 60.75
CA ASP A 418 19.57 9.80 62.00
C ASP A 418 18.35 8.88 61.74
N ALA A 419 18.23 7.88 62.59
CA ALA A 419 17.14 6.91 62.66
C ALA A 419 16.48 7.01 64.06
N PRO A 420 15.55 6.12 64.46
CA PRO A 420 14.11 6.33 64.42
C PRO A 420 13.44 6.40 65.82
N ALA A 421 12.16 6.80 65.90
CA ALA A 421 11.39 6.71 67.14
C ALA A 421 9.91 6.30 66.93
N ALA A 422 9.53 5.18 67.57
CA ALA A 422 8.30 4.91 68.36
C ALA A 422 6.90 5.12 67.71
N ALA A 423 5.84 4.32 67.88
CA ALA A 423 5.45 3.24 68.80
C ALA A 423 4.18 2.52 68.23
N PRO A 424 3.74 1.36 68.78
CA PRO A 424 2.64 0.55 68.25
C PRO A 424 1.28 0.76 68.95
N ARG A 425 0.17 0.44 68.27
CA ARG A 425 -1.18 0.26 68.88
C ARG A 425 -1.90 -0.98 68.33
N GLU A 426 -1.76 -2.05 69.10
CA GLU A 426 -2.80 -2.90 69.70
C GLU A 426 -4.24 -3.03 69.13
N ARG A 427 -4.75 -4.27 69.26
CA ARG A 427 -6.15 -4.80 69.28
C ARG A 427 -6.63 -5.43 67.95
N ARG A 428 -7.18 -6.66 67.88
CA ARG A 428 -7.74 -7.60 68.88
C ARG A 428 -7.96 -8.97 68.18
N ARG A 429 -7.72 -10.08 68.92
CA ARG A 429 -8.55 -11.33 69.12
C ARG A 429 -9.47 -11.78 67.96
N ARG A 430 -9.67 -13.06 67.57
CA ARG A 430 -9.44 -14.44 68.09
C ARG A 430 -9.84 -15.44 66.94
N PRO A 431 -9.89 -16.79 67.09
CA PRO A 431 -9.10 -17.70 66.23
C PRO A 431 -9.99 -18.79 65.53
N PRO A 432 -9.55 -20.05 65.25
CA PRO A 432 -9.83 -20.73 63.98
C PRO A 432 -10.97 -21.77 64.05
N GLU A 433 -11.52 -22.15 62.90
CA GLU A 433 -12.47 -23.27 62.79
C GLU A 433 -11.95 -24.35 61.82
N ALA A 434 -12.34 -25.58 62.12
CA ALA A 434 -11.70 -26.84 61.78
C ALA A 434 -12.24 -27.52 60.50
N THR A 435 -11.35 -28.28 59.86
CA THR A 435 -11.47 -29.67 59.37
C THR A 435 -12.81 -30.24 58.85
N ALA A 436 -12.78 -30.65 57.56
CA ALA A 436 -13.34 -31.88 56.94
C ALA A 436 -14.87 -32.04 56.79
N PRO A 437 -15.38 -32.95 55.90
CA PRO A 437 -14.71 -34.01 55.10
C PRO A 437 -14.48 -33.72 53.62
#